data_AF-A0A6J4QM73-F1
#
_entry.id   AF-A0A6J4QM73-F1
#
_cell.length_a   1.000
_cell.length_b   1.000
_cell.length_c   1.000
_cell.angle_alpha   90.00
_cell.angle_beta   90.00
_cell.angle_gamma   90.00
#
_symmetry.space_group_name_H-M   'P 1'
#
loop_
_entity.id
_entity.type
_entity.pdbx_description
1 polymer ?
#
loop_
_entity_poly.entity_id
_entity_poly.type
_entity_poly.pdbx_seq_one_letter_code
_entity_poly.pdbx_strand_id
1 'polypeptide(L)' 'MSEGAPLLLPKFACRLDESDADVLVLRRQDGSFVAAFSACGATREGIVEAAKEDYRALLREHAGPLSLESEAPRST' A
#
# COMPACT_ATOMS: atom_id res chain seq x y z
N MET A 1 35.95 -18.31 15.83
CA MET A 1 35.34 -19.61 16.16
C MET A 1 34.77 -19.48 17.56
N SER A 2 33.46 -19.20 17.62
CA SER A 2 32.47 -20.03 18.34
C SER A 2 32.16 -19.36 19.69
N GLU A 3 30.93 -19.26 20.20
CA GLU A 3 29.72 -20.03 19.97
C GLU A 3 28.53 -19.20 20.51
N GLY A 4 27.36 -19.31 19.88
CA GLY A 4 26.13 -18.73 20.42
C GLY A 4 25.71 -19.40 21.73
N ALA A 5 25.15 -18.63 22.65
CA ALA A 5 24.36 -19.17 23.74
C ALA A 5 23.03 -18.39 23.85
N PRO A 6 21.91 -19.09 24.08
CA PRO A 6 20.57 -18.59 23.85
C PRO A 6 20.11 -17.73 25.03
N LEU A 7 19.52 -16.57 24.75
CA LEU A 7 18.85 -15.75 25.76
C LEU A 7 17.64 -16.53 26.31
N LEU A 8 17.88 -17.30 27.37
CA LEU A 8 16.88 -18.02 28.15
C LEU A 8 16.01 -17.00 28.90
N LEU A 9 14.91 -16.59 28.27
CA LEU A 9 13.88 -15.80 28.92
C LEU A 9 13.09 -16.69 29.90
N PRO A 10 12.85 -16.25 31.15
CA PRO A 10 12.02 -16.97 32.11
C PRO A 10 10.60 -17.15 31.56
N LYS A 11 9.93 -18.25 31.95
CA LYS A 11 8.58 -18.63 31.52
C LYS A 11 7.55 -17.51 31.85
N PHE A 12 7.37 -16.64 30.87
CA PHE A 12 6.23 -15.74 30.62
C PHE A 12 5.97 -14.64 31.66
N ALA A 13 6.68 -13.51 31.53
CA ALA A 13 6.16 -12.21 32.00
C ALA A 13 6.77 -10.98 31.28
N CYS A 14 7.15 -11.12 30.01
CA CYS A 14 7.33 -9.97 29.12
C CYS A 14 6.52 -10.26 27.85
N ARG A 15 5.27 -9.80 27.83
CA ARG A 15 4.51 -9.70 26.59
C ARG A 15 5.14 -8.55 25.82
N LEU A 16 5.62 -8.79 24.60
CA LEU A 16 5.86 -7.69 23.68
C LEU A 16 4.49 -7.03 23.51
N ASP A 17 4.29 -5.86 24.11
CA ASP A 17 3.26 -4.98 23.58
C ASP A 17 3.86 -4.47 22.28
N GLU A 18 3.56 -5.19 21.20
CA GLU A 18 3.71 -4.74 19.81
C GLU A 18 2.79 -3.52 19.63
N SER A 19 3.04 -2.45 20.39
CA SER A 19 2.62 -1.12 20.02
C SER A 19 3.37 -0.82 18.72
N ASP A 20 2.73 -1.15 17.58
CA ASP A 20 3.18 -0.93 16.20
C ASP A 20 3.61 0.54 16.02
N ALA A 21 4.85 0.85 16.38
CA ALA A 21 5.32 2.21 16.55
C ALA A 21 5.64 2.93 15.24
N ASP A 22 5.47 2.27 14.10
CA ASP A 22 6.00 2.78 12.85
C ASP A 22 5.10 2.31 11.70
N VAL A 23 3.98 3.00 11.47
CA VAL A 23 3.14 2.83 10.28
C VAL A 23 3.12 4.13 9.49
N LEU A 24 3.55 4.07 8.23
CA LEU A 24 3.48 5.17 7.28
C LEU A 24 2.22 5.04 6.42
N VAL A 25 1.35 6.05 6.47
CA VAL A 25 0.12 6.08 5.67
C VAL A 25 0.33 6.99 4.46
N LEU A 26 0.24 6.42 3.27
CA LEU A 26 0.19 7.15 2.02
C LEU A 26 -1.24 7.64 1.76
N ARG A 27 -1.37 8.94 1.48
CA ARG A 27 -2.64 9.60 1.14
C ARG A 27 -2.47 10.46 -0.11
N ARG A 28 -3.57 10.66 -0.83
CA ARG A 28 -3.66 11.66 -1.89
C ARG A 28 -3.70 13.08 -1.30
N GLN A 29 -3.54 14.09 -2.15
CA GLN A 29 -3.58 15.51 -1.72
C GLN A 29 -4.93 15.92 -1.13
N ASP A 30 -6.02 15.27 -1.53
CA ASP A 30 -7.37 15.47 -0.98
C ASP A 30 -7.58 14.76 0.37
N GLY A 31 -6.58 14.05 0.87
CA GLY A 31 -6.64 13.29 2.12
C GLY A 31 -7.16 11.86 1.98
N SER A 32 -7.52 11.41 0.79
CA SER A 32 -7.98 10.04 0.52
C SER A 32 -6.88 9.01 0.82
N PHE A 33 -7.25 7.89 1.43
CA PHE A 33 -6.34 6.81 1.77
C PHE A 33 -5.86 6.06 0.53
N VAL A 34 -4.57 5.71 0.49
CA VAL A 34 -3.97 4.92 -0.58
C VAL A 34 -3.46 3.58 -0.04
N ALA A 35 -2.51 3.63 0.90
CA ALA A 35 -1.89 2.43 1.46
C ALA A 35 -1.27 2.72 2.83
N ALA A 36 -1.05 1.66 3.62
CA ALA A 36 -0.31 1.71 4.87
C ALA A 36 0.90 0.77 4.79
N PHE A 37 2.03 1.23 5.32
CA PHE A 37 3.28 0.49 5.32
C PHE A 37 3.81 0.42 6.75
N SER A 38 4.47 -0.67 7.12
CA SER A 38 5.38 -0.62 8.27
C SER A 38 6.51 0.36 7.92
N ALA A 39 6.84 1.34 8.77
CA ALA A 39 7.90 2.30 8.51
C ALA A 39 9.28 1.62 8.46
N CYS A 40 9.45 0.48 9.15
CA CYS A 40 10.63 -0.37 9.03
C CYS A 40 10.69 -1.13 7.69
N GLY A 41 9.55 -1.37 7.04
CA GLY A 41 9.43 -2.08 5.75
C GLY A 41 9.12 -1.17 4.56
N ALA A 42 8.96 0.13 4.79
CA ALA A 42 8.58 1.10 3.77
C ALA A 42 9.80 1.40 2.87
N THR A 43 9.76 0.89 1.65
CA THR A 43 10.75 1.23 0.61
C THR A 43 10.18 2.30 -0.30
N ARG A 44 11.06 3.10 -0.90
CA ARG A 44 10.67 4.11 -1.89
C ARG A 44 9.93 3.48 -3.06
N GLU A 45 10.40 2.32 -3.51
CA GLU A 45 9.82 1.55 -4.61
C GLU A 45 8.42 1.08 -4.25
N GLY A 46 8.21 0.53 -3.03
CA GLY A 46 6.89 0.10 -2.57
C GLY A 46 5.87 1.24 -2.48
N ILE A 47 6.31 2.41 -2.00
CA ILE A 47 5.46 3.62 -1.94
C ILE A 47 5.08 4.10 -3.35
N VAL A 48 6.05 4.13 -4.28
CA VAL A 48 5.82 4.57 -5.66
C VAL A 48 4.89 3.62 -6.41
N GLU A 49 5.03 2.31 -6.26
CA GLU A 49 4.14 1.34 -6.91
C GLU A 49 2.72 1.42 -6.35
N ALA A 50 2.53 1.56 -5.03
CA ALA A 50 1.21 1.75 -4.44
C ALA A 50 0.50 3.01 -4.97
N ALA A 51 1.22 4.12 -5.13
CA ALA A 51 0.67 5.34 -5.73
C ALA A 51 0.25 5.13 -7.20
N LYS A 52 1.02 4.38 -7.99
CA LYS A 52 0.69 4.08 -9.39
C LYS A 52 -0.53 3.16 -9.49
N GLU A 53 -0.64 2.17 -8.62
CA GLU A 53 -1.78 1.26 -8.57
C GLU A 53 -3.08 2.01 -8.24
N ASP A 54 -3.03 2.88 -7.24
CA ASP A 54 -4.15 3.76 -6.87
C ASP A 54 -4.57 4.69 -8.03
N TYR A 55 -3.61 5.29 -8.72
CA TYR A 55 -3.88 6.10 -9.91
C TYR A 55 -4.50 5.27 -11.05
N ARG A 56 -4.05 4.04 -11.28
CA ARG A 56 -4.65 3.14 -12.27
C ARG A 56 -6.08 2.75 -11.88
N ALA A 57 -6.35 2.54 -10.60
CA ALA A 57 -7.69 2.26 -10.10
C ALA A 57 -8.63 3.46 -10.35
N LEU A 58 -8.18 4.68 -10.00
CA LEU A 58 -8.88 5.92 -10.34
C LEU A 58 -9.21 6.03 -11.82
N LEU A 59 -8.22 5.82 -12.69
CA LEU A 59 -8.45 5.90 -14.13
C LEU A 59 -9.49 4.88 -14.59
N ARG A 60 -9.51 3.67 -14.02
CA ARG A 60 -10.51 2.64 -14.36
C ARG A 60 -11.91 3.01 -13.87
N GLU A 61 -12.02 3.54 -12.66
CA GLU A 61 -13.29 4.04 -12.09
C GLU A 61 -13.86 5.17 -12.94
N HIS A 62 -13.01 6.10 -13.40
CA HIS A 62 -13.40 7.20 -14.26
C HIS A 62 -13.55 6.83 -15.75
N ALA A 63 -13.04 5.66 -16.17
CA ALA A 63 -13.08 5.22 -17.58
C ALA A 63 -14.39 4.50 -17.99
N GLY A 64 -15.41 4.41 -17.14
CA GLY A 64 -16.73 3.90 -17.55
C GLY A 64 -17.70 4.98 -18.04
N PRO A 65 -18.64 4.67 -18.97
CA PRO A 65 -18.45 4.19 -20.33
C PRO A 65 -18.37 5.38 -21.31
N LEU A 66 -17.22 6.04 -21.49
CA LEU A 66 -17.03 6.99 -22.59
C LEU A 66 -16.44 6.33 -23.84
N SER A 67 -16.82 5.07 -24.10
CA SER A 67 -16.27 4.31 -25.24
C SER A 67 -17.33 3.60 -26.11
N LEU A 68 -18.61 3.99 -26.03
CA LEU A 68 -19.66 3.47 -26.91
C LEU A 68 -20.46 4.54 -27.67
N GLU A 69 -19.93 5.75 -27.85
CA GLU A 69 -20.47 6.71 -28.82
C GLU A 69 -19.39 7.18 -29.79
N SER A 70 -18.87 6.22 -30.57
CA SER A 70 -18.48 6.50 -31.95
C SER A 70 -19.02 5.39 -32.85
N GLU A 71 -20.32 5.11 -32.71
CA GLU A 71 -21.10 4.60 -33.83
C GLU A 71 -22.00 5.74 -34.30
N ALA A 72 -21.64 6.36 -35.42
CA ALA A 72 -22.59 7.07 -36.25
C ALA A 72 -22.53 6.40 -37.63
N PRO A 73 -23.55 5.63 -38.03
CA PRO A 73 -23.69 5.23 -39.42
C PRO A 73 -24.21 6.45 -40.17
N ARG A 74 -23.47 6.94 -41.16
CA ARG A 74 -24.06 7.69 -42.26
C ARG A 74 -23.55 7.14 -43.59
N SER A 75 -24.41 6.33 -44.19
CA SER A 75 -24.49 6.13 -45.63
C SER A 75 -24.49 7.48 -46.36
N THR A 76 -23.69 7.57 -47.42
CA THR A 76 -24.07 8.01 -48.78
C THR A 76 -23.00 7.53 -49.75
#